data_AF-A0A4U0NP71-F1
#
_entry.id   AF-A0A4U0NP71-F1
#
_cell.length_a   1.000
_cell.length_b   1.000
_cell.length_c   1.000
_cell.angle_alpha   90.00
_cell.angle_beta   90.00
_cell.angle_gamma   90.00
#
_symmetry.space_group_name_H-M   'P 1'
#
loop_
_entity.id
_entity.type
_entity.pdbx_description
1 polymer ?
#
loop_
_entity_poly.entity_id
_entity_poly.type
_entity_poly.pdbx_seq_one_letter_code
_entity_poly.pdbx_strand_id
1 'polypeptide(L)'
;MAAFSRNGRPVGLDVQYVGILPCATCGVRSMKLPGRNGGVCIPCYAEECTALGRRAASAGSWVAASFVGDPCLACGSRSVDANGWAFWCNSCEIQTAVALPPR
;
A
#
# COMPACT_ATOMS: atom_id res chain seq x y z
N MET A 1 -0.53 5.13 -12.94
CA MET A 1 -1.76 5.44 -12.19
C MET A 1 -2.30 4.16 -11.58
N ALA A 2 -2.74 4.16 -10.32
CA ALA A 2 -3.53 3.04 -9.78
C ALA A 2 -4.79 2.87 -10.65
N ALA A 3 -5.03 1.66 -11.15
CA ALA A 3 -6.27 1.38 -11.87
C ALA A 3 -7.42 1.42 -10.87
N PHE A 4 -8.55 2.01 -11.24
CA PHE A 4 -9.75 2.01 -10.42
C PHE A 4 -10.79 1.08 -11.05
N SER A 5 -11.47 0.30 -10.21
CA SER A 5 -12.61 -0.52 -10.60
C SER A 5 -13.78 0.38 -11.02
N ARG A 6 -14.77 -0.18 -11.73
CA ARG A 6 -16.03 0.50 -12.08
C ARG A 6 -16.73 1.17 -10.89
N ASN A 7 -16.48 0.67 -9.68
CA ASN A 7 -17.03 1.18 -8.43
C ASN A 7 -16.09 2.15 -7.68
N GLY A 8 -15.06 2.68 -8.33
CA GLY A 8 -14.11 3.63 -7.74
C GLY A 8 -13.14 3.04 -6.70
N ARG A 9 -13.12 1.71 -6.53
CA ARG A 9 -12.16 1.04 -5.63
C ARG A 9 -10.81 0.88 -6.32
N PRO A 10 -9.68 1.09 -5.60
CA PRO A 10 -8.36 0.84 -6.17
C PRO A 10 -8.22 -0.64 -6.53
N VAL A 11 -7.62 -0.90 -7.69
CA VAL A 11 -7.24 -2.22 -8.19
C VAL A 11 -5.75 -2.39 -7.97
N GLY A 12 -5.37 -3.60 -7.55
CA GLY A 12 -4.00 -3.96 -7.26
C GLY A 12 -3.08 -3.90 -8.48
N LEU A 13 -1.78 -3.92 -8.18
CA LEU A 13 -0.77 -4.13 -9.21
C LEU A 13 -0.85 -5.54 -9.77
N ASP A 14 -0.58 -5.66 -11.06
CA ASP A 14 -0.34 -6.96 -11.69
C ASP A 14 0.91 -7.62 -11.07
N VAL A 15 0.80 -8.92 -10.80
CA VAL A 15 1.84 -9.73 -10.17
C VAL A 15 3.17 -9.67 -10.94
N GLN A 16 3.12 -9.47 -12.26
CA GLN A 16 4.33 -9.36 -13.10
C GLN A 16 5.19 -8.13 -12.81
N TYR A 17 4.66 -7.13 -12.09
CA TYR A 17 5.40 -5.93 -11.71
C TYR A 17 5.86 -5.97 -10.25
N VAL A 18 5.19 -6.75 -9.40
CA VAL A 18 5.41 -6.80 -7.96
C VAL A 18 6.76 -7.46 -7.65
N GLY A 19 7.61 -6.75 -6.92
CA GLY A 19 8.97 -7.21 -6.58
C GLY A 19 9.99 -7.07 -7.71
N ILE A 20 9.54 -6.83 -8.95
CA ILE A 20 10.39 -6.81 -10.14
C ILE A 20 10.76 -5.38 -10.53
N LEU A 21 9.76 -4.51 -10.73
CA LEU A 21 10.01 -3.13 -11.15
C LEU A 21 10.37 -2.24 -9.96
N PRO A 22 11.20 -1.21 -10.15
CA PRO A 22 11.54 -0.27 -9.08
C PRO A 22 10.33 0.58 -8.68
N CYS A 23 10.29 1.01 -7.43
CA CYS A 23 9.28 1.90 -6.89
C CYS A 23 9.23 3.20 -7.70
N ALA A 24 8.05 3.56 -8.18
CA ALA A 24 7.83 4.76 -8.98
C ALA A 24 8.12 6.08 -8.22
N THR A 25 8.19 6.05 -6.89
CA THR A 25 8.44 7.23 -6.04
C THR A 25 9.90 7.37 -5.67
N CYS A 26 10.52 6.33 -5.11
CA CYS A 26 11.90 6.44 -4.62
C CYS A 26 12.95 5.83 -5.55
N GLY A 27 12.57 4.96 -6.49
CA GLY A 27 13.50 4.28 -7.40
C GLY A 27 14.45 3.24 -6.74
N VAL A 28 14.52 3.18 -5.41
CA VAL A 28 15.49 2.35 -4.68
C VAL A 28 14.98 0.94 -4.39
N ARG A 29 13.74 0.82 -3.92
CA ARG A 29 13.13 -0.47 -3.53
C ARG A 29 12.21 -0.97 -4.64
N SER A 30 12.01 -2.28 -4.75
CA SER A 30 11.00 -2.82 -5.67
C SER A 30 9.58 -2.40 -5.28
N MET A 31 8.70 -2.22 -6.27
CA MET A 31 7.29 -1.95 -6.02
C MET A 31 6.57 -3.16 -5.44
N LYS A 32 5.65 -2.91 -4.53
CA LYS A 32 4.90 -3.92 -3.78
C LYS A 32 3.42 -3.59 -3.64
N LEU A 33 3.04 -2.32 -3.76
CA LEU A 33 1.68 -1.83 -3.51
C LEU A 33 1.26 -0.80 -4.56
N PRO A 34 -0.05 -0.65 -4.83
CA PRO A 34 -0.56 0.26 -5.84
C PRO A 34 -0.57 1.70 -5.30
N GLY A 35 0.45 2.49 -5.63
CA GLY A 35 0.51 3.91 -5.30
C GLY A 35 -0.29 4.77 -6.28
N ARG A 36 -0.49 6.05 -5.96
CA ARG A 36 -1.30 6.98 -6.77
C ARG A 36 -0.85 7.04 -8.24
N ASN A 37 0.46 7.18 -8.45
CA ASN A 37 1.03 7.39 -9.78
C ASN A 37 1.58 6.10 -10.42
N GLY A 38 1.64 5.00 -9.69
CA GLY A 38 2.20 3.73 -10.16
C GLY A 38 2.52 2.81 -8.98
N GLY A 39 3.20 1.69 -9.23
CA GLY A 39 3.60 0.79 -8.17
C GLY A 39 4.66 1.40 -7.25
N VAL A 40 4.47 1.26 -5.94
CA VAL A 40 5.37 1.82 -4.92
C VAL A 40 5.77 0.76 -3.90
N CYS A 41 6.89 0.99 -3.21
CA CYS A 41 7.31 0.15 -2.09
C CYS A 41 6.47 0.41 -0.83
N ILE A 42 6.55 -0.49 0.15
CA ILE A 42 5.78 -0.41 1.41
C ILE A 42 5.96 0.94 2.15
N PRO A 43 7.19 1.46 2.34
CA PRO A 43 7.38 2.77 2.98
C PRO A 43 6.72 3.93 2.23
N CYS A 44 6.92 4.02 0.90
CA CYS A 44 6.32 5.09 0.10
C CYS A 44 4.78 4.99 0.09
N TYR A 45 4.22 3.78 0.10
CA TYR A 45 2.78 3.60 0.23
C TYR A 45 2.26 4.11 1.60
N ALA A 46 2.95 3.77 2.69
CA ALA A 46 2.58 4.20 4.03
C ALA A 46 2.62 5.73 4.17
N GLU A 47 3.62 6.39 3.56
CA GLU A 47 3.72 7.85 3.48
C GLU A 47 2.54 8.45 2.70
N GLU A 48 2.17 7.87 1.55
CA GLU A 48 1.01 8.30 0.77
C GLU A 48 -0.28 8.20 1.58
N CYS A 49 -0.52 7.06 2.24
CA CYS A 49 -1.69 6.87 3.12
C CYS A 49 -1.71 7.86 4.27
N THR A 50 -0.57 8.12 4.92
CA THR A 50 -0.46 9.07 6.02
C THR A 50 -0.77 10.48 5.57
N ALA A 51 -0.24 10.90 4.41
CA ALA A 51 -0.51 12.22 3.84
C ALA A 51 -2.01 12.39 3.49
N LEU A 52 -2.64 11.34 2.94
CA LEU A 52 -4.08 11.34 2.66
C LEU A 52 -4.91 11.40 3.94
N GLY A 53 -4.55 10.60 4.94
CA GLY A 53 -5.21 10.61 6.24
C GLY A 53 -5.14 11.97 6.92
N ARG A 54 -3.97 12.64 6.91
CA ARG A 54 -3.82 14.01 7.43
C ARG A 54 -4.73 15.00 6.70
N ARG A 55 -4.77 14.96 5.36
CA ARG A 55 -5.63 15.85 4.57
C ARG A 55 -7.12 15.63 4.87
N ALA A 56 -7.55 14.38 4.96
CA ALA A 56 -8.94 14.03 5.26
C ALA A 56 -9.33 14.42 6.70
N ALA A 57 -8.44 14.20 7.68
CA ALA A 57 -8.64 14.62 9.06
C ALA A 57 -8.75 16.15 9.18
N SER A 58 -7.89 16.91 8.49
CA SER A 58 -7.99 18.37 8.42
C SER A 58 -9.29 18.87 7.78
N ALA A 59 -9.90 18.07 6.89
CA ALA A 59 -11.20 18.34 6.28
C ALA A 59 -12.39 17.82 7.11
N GLY A 60 -12.17 17.32 8.33
CA GLY A 60 -13.22 16.77 9.20
C GLY A 60 -13.84 15.47 8.67
N SER A 61 -13.18 14.77 7.74
CA SER A 61 -13.66 13.53 7.14
C SER A 61 -13.17 12.29 7.89
N TRP A 62 -14.00 11.26 7.95
CA TRP A 62 -13.59 9.95 8.46
C TRP A 62 -12.54 9.32 7.55
N VAL A 63 -11.51 8.73 8.17
CA VAL A 63 -10.40 8.08 7.46
C VAL A 63 -10.39 6.60 7.84
N ALA A 64 -10.27 5.72 6.84
CA ALA A 64 -10.03 4.31 7.08
C ALA A 64 -8.67 4.13 7.77
N ALA A 65 -8.62 3.36 8.84
CA ALA A 65 -7.37 3.01 9.50
C ALA A 65 -6.47 2.24 8.51
N SER A 66 -5.22 2.70 8.35
CA SER A 66 -4.20 2.01 7.55
C SER A 66 -3.15 1.43 8.50
N PHE A 67 -2.88 0.13 8.35
CA PHE A 67 -1.88 -0.61 9.14
C PHE A 67 -0.62 -0.94 8.34
N VAL A 68 -0.51 -0.39 7.13
CA VAL A 68 0.63 -0.64 6.24
C VAL A 68 1.83 0.15 6.71
N GLY A 69 2.95 -0.53 6.92
CA GLY A 69 4.21 0.08 7.29
C GLY A 69 5.37 -0.91 7.27
N ASP A 70 6.58 -0.37 7.13
CA ASP A 70 7.85 -1.07 7.37
C ASP A 70 8.72 -0.14 8.24
N PRO A 71 8.83 -0.39 9.57
CA PRO A 71 8.33 -1.56 10.30
C PRO A 71 6.79 -1.64 10.43
N CYS A 72 6.28 -2.84 10.74
CA CYS A 72 4.86 -3.09 10.99
C CYS A 72 4.31 -2.16 12.08
N LEU A 73 3.22 -1.46 11.81
CA LEU A 73 2.62 -0.51 12.75
C LEU A 73 1.97 -1.17 13.98
N ALA A 74 1.66 -2.47 13.91
CA ALA A 74 1.05 -3.21 15.01
C ALA A 74 2.08 -3.78 16.00
N CYS A 75 3.17 -4.39 15.50
CA CYS A 75 4.13 -5.11 16.34
C CYS A 75 5.59 -4.61 16.24
N GLY A 76 5.88 -3.64 15.37
CA GLY A 76 7.23 -3.11 15.17
C GLY A 76 8.19 -4.03 14.39
N SER A 77 7.76 -5.21 13.95
CA SER A 77 8.59 -6.14 13.17
C SER A 77 8.85 -5.64 11.74
N ARG A 78 10.04 -5.95 11.20
CA ARG A 78 10.37 -5.75 9.78
C ARG A 78 9.99 -6.93 8.89
N SER A 79 9.43 -8.00 9.46
CA SER A 79 8.96 -9.16 8.70
C SER A 79 7.59 -8.86 8.08
N VAL A 80 7.58 -7.94 7.12
CA VAL A 80 6.40 -7.48 6.40
C VAL A 80 6.58 -7.69 4.91
N ASP A 81 5.51 -7.99 4.20
CA ASP A 81 5.52 -8.05 2.74
C ASP A 81 4.15 -7.71 2.15
N ALA A 82 4.11 -7.56 0.83
CA ALA A 82 2.93 -7.22 0.07
C ALA A 82 2.97 -7.80 -1.35
N ASN A 83 1.79 -8.01 -1.94
CA ASN A 83 1.64 -8.70 -3.24
C ASN A 83 0.91 -7.86 -4.32
N GLY A 84 0.91 -6.54 -4.18
CA GLY A 84 0.24 -5.64 -5.12
C GLY A 84 -1.21 -5.31 -4.76
N TRP A 85 -1.83 -6.01 -3.81
CA TRP A 85 -3.20 -5.71 -3.35
C TRP A 85 -3.46 -6.01 -1.87
N ALA A 86 -2.62 -6.80 -1.22
CA ALA A 86 -2.62 -7.04 0.21
C ALA A 86 -1.25 -6.74 0.83
N PHE A 87 -1.28 -6.36 2.11
CA PHE A 87 -0.12 -6.24 2.99
C PHE A 87 -0.27 -7.23 4.14
N TRP A 88 0.83 -7.82 4.59
CA TRP A 88 0.84 -8.68 5.78
C TRP A 88 2.13 -8.55 6.60
N CYS A 89 2.05 -8.92 7.87
CA CYS A 89 3.21 -9.12 8.73
C CYS A 89 3.29 -10.58 9.17
N ASN A 90 4.43 -11.22 8.96
CA ASN A 90 4.63 -12.62 9.37
C ASN A 90 4.86 -12.78 10.88
N SER A 91 5.12 -11.69 11.62
CA SER A 91 5.40 -11.77 13.06
C SER A 91 4.13 -11.70 13.93
N CYS A 92 3.15 -10.87 13.55
CA CYS A 92 1.88 -10.74 14.28
C CYS A 92 0.67 -11.21 13.47
N GLU A 93 0.91 -11.83 12.31
CA GLU A 93 -0.09 -12.43 11.42
C GLU A 93 -1.19 -11.48 10.94
N ILE A 94 -1.00 -10.17 11.09
CA ILE A 94 -1.94 -9.19 10.54
C ILE A 94 -1.89 -9.24 9.02
N GLN A 95 -3.06 -9.24 8.40
CA GLN A 95 -3.23 -9.11 6.96
C GLN A 95 -4.32 -8.08 6.67
N THR A 96 -4.07 -7.20 5.70
CA THR A 96 -5.04 -6.20 5.29
C THR A 96 -5.06 -6.05 3.78
N ALA A 97 -6.26 -5.94 3.23
CA ALA A 97 -6.47 -5.63 1.82
C ALA A 97 -6.31 -4.12 1.61
N VAL A 98 -5.44 -3.74 0.69
CA VAL A 98 -5.20 -2.32 0.32
C VAL A 98 -5.85 -1.95 -1.01
N ALA A 99 -6.19 -2.96 -1.82
CA ALA A 99 -6.84 -2.83 -3.11
C ALA A 99 -7.60 -4.11 -3.44
N LEU A 100 -8.46 -4.05 -4.45
CA LEU A 100 -9.03 -5.26 -5.05
C LEU A 100 -7.93 -6.05 -5.78
N PRO A 101 -7.94 -7.39 -5.74
CA PRO A 101 -7.02 -8.18 -6.54
C PRO A 101 -7.11 -7.80 -8.03
N PRO A 102 -5.99 -7.76 -8.76
CA PRO A 102 -6.02 -7.66 -10.22
C PRO A 102 -6.79 -8.86 -10.80
N ARG A 103 -7.53 -8.64 -11.89
CA ARG A 103 -8.26 -9.70 -12.60
C ARG A 103 -7.43 -10.32 -13.69
#